data_AF-A0A7J6EFX0-F1
#
_entry.id   AF-A0A7J6EFX0-F1
#
_cell.length_a   1.000
_cell.length_b   1.000
_cell.length_c   1.000
_cell.angle_alpha   90.00
_cell.angle_beta   90.00
_cell.angle_gamma   90.00
#
_symmetry.space_group_name_H-M   'P 1'
#
loop_
_entity.id
_entity.type
_entity.pdbx_description
1 polymer ?
#
loop_
_entity_poly.entity_id
_entity_poly.type
_entity_poly.pdbx_seq_one_letter_code
_entity_poly.pdbx_strand_id
1 'polypeptide(L)'
;SNEWTGARCFGRKNLHFLRQDLNPYEQDISIIGRTLSTFDEDNLIPCYSFGDSSTHDKDVFSFFPEDKPCRGFEELLSRYRELVPRINLSVDSKGGQYHVLVIIADGQMTRSVDTGKDKFSPQEQKTVDAIVKASEYPLSIILVGVGDGPWDLMQKFDDFIPSRAFDNCQFVNFTKIMVKDIPISYKETEFALEALMEIPSQYKATMELQLFG
;
A
#
# COMPACT_ATOMS: atom_id res chain seq x y z
N SER A 1 2.84 9.37 12.84
CA SER A 1 2.33 10.15 11.70
C SER A 1 0.81 10.19 11.73
N ASN A 2 0.15 9.03 11.71
CA ASN A 2 -1.32 8.88 11.61
C ASN A 2 -2.18 9.74 12.55
N GLU A 3 -1.69 10.10 13.74
CA GLU A 3 -2.38 10.99 14.69
C GLU A 3 -2.57 12.43 14.17
N TRP A 4 -1.68 12.93 13.32
CA TRP A 4 -1.64 14.33 12.88
C TRP A 4 -1.78 14.51 11.36
N THR A 5 -1.50 13.49 10.56
CA THR A 5 -1.65 13.50 9.09
C THR A 5 -3.11 13.51 8.63
N GLY A 6 -4.09 13.42 9.54
CA GLY A 6 -5.51 13.71 9.29
C GLY A 6 -5.94 15.16 9.56
N ALA A 7 -5.00 16.10 9.75
CA ALA A 7 -5.28 17.49 10.13
C ALA A 7 -6.22 18.23 9.17
N ARG A 8 -6.05 18.06 7.86
CA ARG A 8 -6.88 18.68 6.82
C ARG A 8 -7.87 17.67 6.22
N CYS A 9 -7.41 16.49 5.81
CA CYS A 9 -8.25 15.51 5.10
C CYS A 9 -9.25 14.76 5.99
N PHE A 10 -9.00 14.63 7.29
CA PHE A 10 -9.81 13.81 8.20
C PHE A 10 -10.30 14.57 9.44
N GLY A 11 -10.39 15.90 9.34
CA GLY A 11 -10.99 16.75 10.36
C GLY A 11 -10.23 16.77 11.69
N ARG A 12 -8.89 16.71 11.65
CA ARG A 12 -7.98 16.66 12.81
C ARG A 12 -8.15 15.42 13.69
N LYS A 13 -8.49 14.29 13.08
CA LYS A 13 -8.54 12.98 13.72
C LYS A 13 -7.38 12.12 13.27
N ASN A 14 -7.02 11.15 14.10
CA ASN A 14 -6.11 10.07 13.72
C ASN A 14 -6.70 9.31 12.51
N LEU A 15 -5.89 8.99 11.49
CA LEU A 15 -6.34 8.29 10.28
C LEU A 15 -6.84 6.86 10.54
N HIS A 16 -6.44 6.22 11.64
CA HIS A 16 -6.98 4.94 12.12
C HIS A 16 -8.22 5.09 13.03
N PHE A 17 -8.74 6.30 13.26
CA PHE A 17 -9.83 6.51 14.22
C PHE A 17 -11.12 5.78 13.81
N LEU A 18 -11.47 4.74 14.57
CA LEU A 18 -12.64 3.90 14.32
C LEU A 18 -13.93 4.61 14.74
N ARG A 19 -14.92 4.64 13.84
CA ARG A 19 -16.28 5.18 14.06
C ARG A 19 -17.30 4.41 13.23
N GLN A 20 -18.54 4.92 13.15
CA GLN A 20 -19.59 4.34 12.32
C GLN A 20 -19.28 4.45 10.82
N ASP A 21 -18.78 5.60 10.36
CA ASP A 21 -18.24 5.76 9.00
C ASP A 21 -16.82 5.20 8.90
N LEU A 22 -16.45 4.71 7.72
CA LEU A 22 -15.11 4.23 7.43
C LEU A 22 -14.06 5.36 7.54
N ASN A 23 -12.89 5.06 8.11
CA ASN A 23 -11.69 5.90 8.05
C ASN A 23 -10.94 5.69 6.70
N PRO A 24 -9.92 6.50 6.36
CA PRO A 24 -9.27 6.43 5.04
C PRO A 24 -8.69 5.05 4.69
N TYR A 25 -8.06 4.36 5.64
CA TYR A 25 -7.59 2.98 5.44
C TYR A 25 -8.75 2.01 5.15
N GLU A 26 -9.87 2.13 5.88
CA GLU A 26 -11.03 1.26 5.69
C GLU A 26 -11.75 1.52 4.36
N GLN A 27 -11.79 2.77 3.92
CA GLN A 27 -12.34 3.14 2.61
C GLN A 27 -11.48 2.58 1.48
N ASP A 28 -10.16 2.74 1.58
CA ASP A 28 -9.18 2.21 0.64
C ASP A 28 -9.31 0.68 0.49
N ILE A 29 -9.16 -0.07 1.60
CA ILE A 29 -9.35 -1.52 1.66
C ILE A 29 -10.69 -1.95 1.06
N SER A 30 -11.77 -1.20 1.31
CA SER A 30 -13.10 -1.50 0.78
C SER A 30 -13.23 -1.28 -0.74
N ILE A 31 -12.56 -0.28 -1.30
CA ILE A 31 -12.62 0.01 -2.75
C ILE A 31 -11.68 -0.93 -3.51
N ILE A 32 -10.44 -1.08 -3.05
CA ILE A 32 -9.50 -2.08 -3.59
C ILE A 32 -10.12 -3.47 -3.49
N GLY A 33 -10.69 -3.84 -2.35
CA GLY A 33 -11.29 -5.15 -2.15
C GLY A 33 -12.43 -5.46 -3.11
N ARG A 34 -13.33 -4.49 -3.35
CA ARG A 34 -14.40 -4.63 -4.36
C ARG A 34 -13.89 -4.79 -5.80
N THR A 35 -12.66 -4.37 -6.08
CA THR A 35 -12.11 -4.35 -7.45
C THR A 35 -11.13 -5.50 -7.70
N LEU A 36 -10.28 -5.84 -6.73
CA LEU A 36 -9.32 -6.95 -6.83
C LEU A 36 -9.95 -8.33 -6.57
N SER A 37 -11.02 -8.43 -5.77
CA SER A 37 -11.67 -9.73 -5.49
C SER A 37 -12.23 -10.44 -6.72
N THR A 38 -12.39 -9.76 -7.87
CA THR A 38 -12.77 -10.41 -9.13
C THR A 38 -11.61 -11.10 -9.85
N PHE A 39 -10.37 -10.87 -9.41
CA PHE A 39 -9.13 -11.46 -9.93
C PHE A 39 -8.47 -12.43 -8.94
N ASP A 40 -9.01 -12.53 -7.71
CA ASP A 40 -8.54 -13.42 -6.66
C ASP A 40 -9.21 -14.80 -6.83
N GLU A 41 -8.40 -15.84 -7.07
CA GLU A 41 -8.91 -17.20 -7.37
C GLU A 41 -9.35 -17.99 -6.14
N ASP A 42 -8.74 -17.75 -4.97
CA ASP A 42 -9.01 -18.50 -3.73
C ASP A 42 -9.63 -17.66 -2.61
N ASN A 43 -9.66 -16.33 -2.78
CA ASN A 43 -10.18 -15.35 -1.81
C ASN A 43 -9.42 -15.43 -0.47
N LEU A 44 -8.12 -15.80 -0.51
CA LEU A 44 -7.21 -15.83 0.62
C LEU A 44 -6.21 -14.68 0.50
N ILE A 45 -6.33 -13.71 1.40
CA ILE A 45 -5.52 -12.50 1.39
C ILE A 45 -4.48 -12.56 2.53
N PRO A 46 -3.19 -12.79 2.26
CA PRO A 46 -2.12 -12.59 3.24
C PRO A 46 -2.14 -11.13 3.72
N CYS A 47 -2.30 -10.92 5.03
CA CYS A 47 -2.55 -9.60 5.59
C CYS A 47 -1.62 -9.24 6.73
N TYR A 48 -1.19 -7.99 6.68
CA TYR A 48 0.13 -7.53 7.05
C TYR A 48 0.06 -6.00 7.20
N SER A 49 1.03 -5.37 7.86
CA SER A 49 1.26 -3.91 7.82
C SER A 49 2.71 -3.67 8.34
N PHE A 50 3.13 -2.45 8.74
CA PHE A 50 4.49 -2.10 9.24
C PHE A 50 4.52 -0.70 9.92
N GLY A 51 5.55 -0.41 10.73
CA GLY A 51 5.86 0.97 11.17
C GLY A 51 5.52 1.37 12.62
N ASP A 52 5.53 0.44 13.58
CA ASP A 52 5.12 0.67 14.96
C ASP A 52 6.14 0.23 16.03
N SER A 53 5.76 0.27 17.32
CA SER A 53 6.72 0.32 18.44
C SER A 53 7.52 -0.95 18.72
N SER A 54 7.15 -2.11 18.17
CA SER A 54 8.00 -3.30 18.25
C SER A 54 8.76 -3.58 16.94
N THR A 55 8.18 -3.24 15.78
CA THR A 55 8.74 -3.60 14.46
C THR A 55 9.59 -2.49 13.80
N HIS A 56 9.36 -1.23 14.16
CA HIS A 56 10.06 -0.04 13.66
C HIS A 56 10.16 -0.01 12.13
N ASP A 57 11.39 0.00 11.59
CA ASP A 57 11.73 0.04 10.16
C ASP A 57 12.27 -1.30 9.62
N LYS A 58 12.09 -2.41 10.35
CA LYS A 58 12.83 -3.67 10.11
C LYS A 58 11.98 -4.94 10.01
N ASP A 59 10.95 -5.06 10.85
CA ASP A 59 10.52 -6.39 11.36
C ASP A 59 9.00 -6.69 11.34
N VAL A 60 8.64 -7.86 11.95
CA VAL A 60 7.55 -8.82 11.61
C VAL A 60 6.51 -9.24 12.71
N PHE A 61 5.19 -9.22 12.41
CA PHE A 61 4.06 -10.07 12.90
C PHE A 61 2.76 -9.97 12.00
N SER A 62 2.09 -11.07 11.63
CA SER A 62 0.90 -11.14 10.71
C SER A 62 -0.47 -10.86 11.36
N PHE A 63 -1.50 -10.49 10.57
CA PHE A 63 -2.87 -10.26 11.08
C PHE A 63 -3.45 -11.46 11.83
N PHE A 64 -3.08 -12.69 11.45
CA PHE A 64 -3.41 -13.90 12.18
C PHE A 64 -2.13 -14.68 12.55
N PRO A 65 -2.13 -15.43 13.67
CA PRO A 65 -1.04 -16.33 14.00
C PRO A 65 -0.74 -17.33 12.86
N GLU A 66 0.50 -17.81 12.81
CA GLU A 66 0.96 -18.81 11.84
C GLU A 66 0.78 -18.39 10.37
N ASP A 67 0.82 -17.08 10.11
CA ASP A 67 0.68 -16.45 8.78
C ASP A 67 -0.59 -16.85 8.02
N LYS A 68 -1.67 -17.20 8.76
CA LYS A 68 -2.96 -17.53 8.16
C LYS A 68 -3.54 -16.33 7.38
N PRO A 69 -3.91 -16.49 6.09
CA PRO A 69 -4.54 -15.43 5.32
C PRO A 69 -5.97 -15.10 5.82
N CYS A 70 -6.41 -13.87 5.54
CA CYS A 70 -7.80 -13.46 5.68
C CYS A 70 -8.66 -14.09 4.59
N ARG A 71 -9.89 -14.47 4.93
CA ARG A 71 -10.90 -14.98 3.98
C ARG A 71 -11.67 -13.81 3.38
N GLY A 72 -11.12 -13.25 2.32
CA GLY A 72 -11.64 -12.08 1.62
C GLY A 72 -11.54 -10.78 2.41
N PHE A 73 -11.89 -9.69 1.72
CA PHE A 73 -11.75 -8.33 2.23
C PHE A 73 -12.70 -8.01 3.41
N GLU A 74 -13.76 -8.79 3.62
CA GLU A 74 -14.65 -8.67 4.79
C GLU A 74 -13.95 -9.15 6.09
N GLU A 75 -13.29 -10.32 6.06
CA GLU A 75 -12.50 -10.78 7.22
C GLU A 75 -11.31 -9.84 7.46
N LEU A 76 -10.67 -9.34 6.40
CA LEU A 76 -9.61 -8.34 6.47
C LEU A 76 -10.09 -7.05 7.19
N LEU A 77 -11.20 -6.45 6.75
CA LEU A 77 -11.75 -5.23 7.36
C LEU A 77 -12.14 -5.44 8.83
N SER A 78 -12.80 -6.56 9.16
CA SER A 78 -13.13 -6.91 10.54
C SER A 78 -11.87 -7.04 11.38
N ARG A 79 -10.87 -7.77 10.87
CA ARG A 79 -9.61 -8.03 11.56
C ARG A 79 -8.76 -6.77 11.73
N TYR A 80 -8.73 -5.88 10.73
CA TYR A 80 -8.13 -4.56 10.84
C TYR A 80 -8.74 -3.77 12.01
N ARG A 81 -10.07 -3.72 12.15
CA ARG A 81 -10.74 -3.02 13.26
C ARG A 81 -10.43 -3.63 14.63
N GLU A 82 -10.24 -4.95 14.71
CA GLU A 82 -9.75 -5.62 15.93
C GLU A 82 -8.29 -5.31 16.27
N LEU A 83 -7.45 -5.16 15.24
CA LEU A 83 -6.01 -4.99 15.38
C LEU A 83 -5.58 -3.54 15.55
N VAL A 84 -6.28 -2.54 14.99
CA VAL A 84 -5.98 -1.09 15.14
C VAL A 84 -5.60 -0.67 16.57
N PRO A 85 -6.23 -1.16 17.66
CA PRO A 85 -5.82 -0.84 19.04
C PRO A 85 -4.54 -1.53 19.54
N ARG A 86 -3.93 -2.45 18.78
CA ARG A 86 -2.88 -3.42 19.20
C ARG A 86 -1.95 -3.87 18.06
N ILE A 87 -1.81 -3.05 17.03
CA ILE A 87 -1.04 -3.39 15.84
C ILE A 87 0.40 -3.82 16.23
N ASN A 88 0.95 -4.82 15.49
CA ASN A 88 2.36 -5.22 15.24
C ASN A 88 2.36 -6.19 14.01
N LEU A 89 3.45 -6.30 13.22
CA LEU A 89 3.35 -6.13 11.73
C LEU A 89 4.40 -6.87 10.82
N SER A 90 4.09 -7.70 9.77
CA SER A 90 5.04 -8.50 8.89
C SER A 90 4.73 -8.56 7.36
N VAL A 91 5.55 -9.26 6.53
CA VAL A 91 5.24 -9.99 5.25
C VAL A 91 6.25 -11.17 5.04
N ASP A 92 5.86 -12.33 4.49
CA ASP A 92 6.74 -13.39 3.92
C ASP A 92 6.42 -13.60 2.43
N SER A 93 7.38 -14.04 1.62
CA SER A 93 7.24 -14.24 0.16
C SER A 93 7.56 -15.69 -0.26
N LYS A 94 6.52 -16.50 -0.50
CA LYS A 94 6.66 -17.82 -1.14
C LYS A 94 6.22 -17.71 -2.60
N GLY A 95 7.08 -18.13 -3.52
CA GLY A 95 6.92 -17.90 -4.96
C GLY A 95 6.08 -18.95 -5.70
N GLY A 96 5.62 -18.59 -6.89
CA GLY A 96 4.96 -19.47 -7.86
C GLY A 96 3.79 -18.83 -8.61
N GLN A 97 3.21 -17.76 -8.08
CA GLN A 97 2.04 -17.06 -8.65
C GLN A 97 2.32 -15.57 -8.83
N TYR A 98 1.48 -14.90 -9.63
CA TYR A 98 1.50 -13.45 -9.74
C TYR A 98 0.81 -12.83 -8.53
N HIS A 99 1.44 -11.84 -7.90
CA HIS A 99 0.92 -11.19 -6.70
C HIS A 99 0.78 -9.68 -6.88
N VAL A 100 -0.25 -9.12 -6.25
CA VAL A 100 -0.45 -7.66 -6.12
C VAL A 100 -0.31 -7.29 -4.65
N LEU A 101 0.77 -6.61 -4.30
CA LEU A 101 1.04 -6.11 -2.95
C LEU A 101 0.48 -4.68 -2.81
N VAL A 102 -0.50 -4.51 -1.95
CA VAL A 102 -1.06 -3.19 -1.63
C VAL A 102 -0.42 -2.67 -0.35
N ILE A 103 0.18 -1.48 -0.41
CA ILE A 103 0.86 -0.82 0.71
C ILE A 103 0.12 0.49 1.01
N ILE A 104 -0.54 0.57 2.16
CA ILE A 104 -1.28 1.78 2.57
C ILE A 104 -0.43 2.57 3.59
N ALA A 105 0.00 3.77 3.22
CA ALA A 105 0.96 4.57 4.00
C ALA A 105 0.53 6.03 4.12
N ASP A 106 0.97 6.72 5.19
CA ASP A 106 0.46 8.05 5.55
C ASP A 106 1.43 9.24 5.32
N GLY A 107 2.37 9.10 4.38
CA GLY A 107 3.14 10.23 3.83
C GLY A 107 4.40 10.61 4.61
N GLN A 108 4.92 9.71 5.45
CA GLN A 108 6.15 9.95 6.24
C GLN A 108 7.09 8.73 6.20
N MET A 109 7.86 8.57 5.11
CA MET A 109 9.20 8.02 5.28
C MET A 109 10.06 9.09 5.95
N THR A 110 10.74 8.73 7.04
CA THR A 110 11.44 9.65 7.92
C THR A 110 12.69 10.22 7.26
N ARG A 111 12.50 11.25 6.42
CA ARG A 111 13.59 11.99 5.79
C ARG A 111 14.48 12.62 6.87
N SER A 112 15.72 12.14 6.98
CA SER A 112 16.70 12.76 7.88
C SER A 112 16.94 14.21 7.48
N VAL A 113 17.05 15.11 8.46
CA VAL A 113 17.16 16.56 8.27
C VAL A 113 18.41 16.95 7.44
N ASP A 114 19.43 16.09 7.44
CA ASP A 114 20.69 16.27 6.72
C ASP A 114 20.63 15.83 5.24
N THR A 115 19.49 15.32 4.75
CA THR A 115 19.37 14.77 3.39
C THR A 115 19.02 15.84 2.37
N GLY A 116 19.95 16.14 1.45
CA GLY A 116 19.73 17.11 0.36
C GLY A 116 18.50 16.81 -0.50
N LYS A 117 17.94 17.83 -1.16
CA LYS A 117 16.65 17.75 -1.88
C LYS A 117 16.58 16.61 -2.92
N ASP A 118 17.71 16.29 -3.54
CA ASP A 118 17.85 15.36 -4.66
C ASP A 118 18.64 14.08 -4.32
N LYS A 119 18.78 13.75 -3.02
CA LYS A 119 19.38 12.49 -2.56
C LYS A 119 18.40 11.74 -1.67
N PHE A 120 18.36 10.43 -1.84
CA PHE A 120 17.68 9.53 -0.91
C PHE A 120 18.47 9.41 0.39
N SER A 121 17.76 9.31 1.51
CA SER A 121 18.33 8.91 2.80
C SER A 121 18.70 7.42 2.79
N PRO A 122 19.50 6.92 3.75
CA PRO A 122 19.81 5.49 3.82
C PRO A 122 18.59 4.58 4.01
N GLN A 123 17.47 5.12 4.50
CA GLN A 123 16.21 4.38 4.64
C GLN A 123 15.42 4.40 3.33
N GLU A 124 15.33 5.56 2.68
CA GLU A 124 14.68 5.72 1.37
C GLU A 124 15.40 4.88 0.29
N GLN A 125 16.74 4.81 0.34
CA GLN A 125 17.52 3.96 -0.57
C GLN A 125 17.23 2.47 -0.37
N LYS A 126 17.04 1.98 0.87
CA LYS A 126 16.64 0.59 1.11
C LYS A 126 15.27 0.27 0.49
N THR A 127 14.33 1.23 0.51
CA THR A 127 13.04 1.07 -0.16
C THR A 127 13.19 0.98 -1.67
N VAL A 128 14.01 1.86 -2.26
CA VAL A 128 14.37 1.81 -3.69
C VAL A 128 14.98 0.45 -4.04
N ASP A 129 15.98 -0.01 -3.29
CA ASP A 129 16.66 -1.29 -3.50
C ASP A 129 15.69 -2.49 -3.35
N ALA A 130 14.73 -2.40 -2.43
CA ALA A 130 13.70 -3.42 -2.24
C ALA A 130 12.69 -3.47 -3.41
N ILE A 131 12.27 -2.32 -3.95
CA ILE A 131 11.38 -2.25 -5.12
C ILE A 131 12.10 -2.77 -6.37
N VAL A 132 13.39 -2.41 -6.56
CA VAL A 132 14.24 -2.95 -7.63
C VAL A 132 14.31 -4.47 -7.52
N LYS A 133 14.63 -5.01 -6.35
CA LYS A 133 14.67 -6.46 -6.13
C LYS A 133 13.29 -7.12 -6.34
N ALA A 134 12.20 -6.48 -5.93
CA ALA A 134 10.85 -6.98 -6.16
C ALA A 134 10.51 -7.13 -7.66
N SER A 135 11.14 -6.36 -8.55
CA SER A 135 10.94 -6.49 -10.00
C SER A 135 11.56 -7.77 -10.61
N GLU A 136 12.37 -8.52 -9.85
CA GLU A 136 12.87 -9.85 -10.23
C GLU A 136 11.81 -10.96 -10.01
N TYR A 137 10.62 -10.62 -9.51
CA TYR A 137 9.53 -11.54 -9.19
C TYR A 137 8.25 -11.15 -9.95
N PRO A 138 7.28 -12.08 -10.11
CA PRO A 138 5.97 -11.78 -10.67
C PRO A 138 5.10 -11.01 -9.64
N LEU A 139 5.54 -9.80 -9.29
CA LEU A 139 5.00 -9.00 -8.19
C LEU A 139 4.82 -7.55 -8.62
N SER A 140 3.58 -7.06 -8.47
CA SER A 140 3.21 -5.66 -8.68
C SER A 140 2.87 -5.01 -7.35
N ILE A 141 3.27 -3.75 -7.18
CA ILE A 141 3.12 -2.99 -5.93
C ILE A 141 2.19 -1.80 -6.19
N ILE A 142 1.15 -1.67 -5.38
CA ILE A 142 0.27 -0.50 -5.36
C ILE A 142 0.51 0.23 -4.04
N LEU A 143 1.13 1.40 -4.09
CA LEU A 143 1.40 2.24 -2.93
C LEU A 143 0.30 3.30 -2.80
N VAL A 144 -0.57 3.16 -1.80
CA VAL A 144 -1.70 4.06 -1.56
C VAL A 144 -1.36 5.09 -0.48
N GLY A 145 -1.41 6.37 -0.86
CA GLY A 145 -1.18 7.51 0.02
C GLY A 145 -2.46 8.03 0.68
N VAL A 146 -2.64 7.73 1.97
CA VAL A 146 -3.73 8.26 2.82
C VAL A 146 -3.23 9.38 3.72
N GLY A 147 -4.05 10.37 4.07
CA GLY A 147 -3.60 11.53 4.85
C GLY A 147 -3.09 12.71 4.03
N ASP A 148 -2.61 13.74 4.73
CA ASP A 148 -2.23 15.05 4.17
C ASP A 148 -0.89 15.06 3.40
N GLY A 149 -0.08 14.00 3.49
CA GLY A 149 1.26 13.91 2.88
C GLY A 149 2.37 14.55 3.71
N PRO A 150 3.49 15.01 3.08
CA PRO A 150 3.72 15.19 1.64
C PRO A 150 3.90 13.89 0.84
N TRP A 151 3.80 13.99 -0.48
CA TRP A 151 3.76 12.84 -1.40
C TRP A 151 4.85 12.86 -2.49
N ASP A 152 5.68 13.90 -2.53
CA ASP A 152 6.68 14.13 -3.59
C ASP A 152 7.71 12.99 -3.72
N LEU A 153 8.01 12.30 -2.61
CA LEU A 153 8.91 11.14 -2.61
C LEU A 153 8.24 9.91 -3.24
N MET A 154 6.96 9.68 -2.96
CA MET A 154 6.24 8.51 -3.48
C MET A 154 6.00 8.63 -4.99
N GLN A 155 5.79 9.85 -5.49
CA GLN A 155 5.79 10.15 -6.93
C GLN A 155 7.16 9.88 -7.58
N LYS A 156 8.28 10.10 -6.87
CA LYS A 156 9.61 9.69 -7.38
C LYS A 156 9.82 8.18 -7.38
N PHE A 157 9.11 7.42 -6.54
CA PHE A 157 9.16 5.95 -6.58
C PHE A 157 8.34 5.37 -7.74
N ASP A 158 7.25 6.05 -8.11
CA ASP A 158 6.49 5.86 -9.35
C ASP A 158 7.41 6.06 -10.57
N ASP A 159 7.79 7.31 -10.84
CA ASP A 159 8.39 7.75 -12.12
C ASP A 159 9.90 7.45 -12.26
N PHE A 160 10.64 7.29 -11.15
CA PHE A 160 12.11 7.46 -11.13
C PHE A 160 12.89 6.42 -10.29
N ILE A 161 12.51 5.15 -10.33
CA ILE A 161 13.37 4.06 -9.84
C ILE A 161 14.15 3.44 -11.02
N PRO A 162 15.47 3.70 -11.15
CA PRO A 162 16.31 3.10 -12.17
C PRO A 162 16.58 1.61 -11.89
N SER A 163 16.97 0.87 -12.93
CA SER A 163 17.45 -0.53 -12.85
C SER A 163 16.41 -1.59 -12.45
N ARG A 164 15.11 -1.29 -12.45
CA ARG A 164 14.04 -2.31 -12.38
C ARG A 164 14.01 -3.15 -13.65
N ALA A 165 13.63 -4.43 -13.55
CA ALA A 165 13.45 -5.31 -14.71
C ALA A 165 12.19 -4.95 -15.52
N PHE A 166 11.14 -4.51 -14.84
CA PHE A 166 9.95 -3.86 -15.40
C PHE A 166 9.43 -2.80 -14.41
N ASP A 167 8.57 -1.89 -14.87
CA ASP A 167 7.89 -0.98 -13.95
C ASP A 167 6.85 -1.75 -13.14
N ASN A 168 7.12 -1.94 -11.85
CA ASN A 168 6.38 -2.83 -10.96
C ASN A 168 5.71 -2.11 -9.77
N CYS A 169 5.65 -0.77 -9.79
CA CYS A 169 5.20 0.00 -8.63
C CYS A 169 4.40 1.23 -9.05
N GLN A 170 3.10 1.25 -8.77
CA GLN A 170 2.20 2.38 -8.96
C GLN A 170 1.94 3.10 -7.63
N PHE A 171 2.13 4.42 -7.56
CA PHE A 171 1.69 5.27 -6.45
C PHE A 171 0.34 5.92 -6.73
N VAL A 172 -0.58 5.89 -5.75
CA VAL A 172 -1.88 6.55 -5.85
C VAL A 172 -2.15 7.44 -4.64
N ASN A 173 -2.48 8.70 -4.90
CA ASN A 173 -2.83 9.65 -3.85
C ASN A 173 -4.33 9.60 -3.54
N PHE A 174 -4.73 8.60 -2.75
CA PHE A 174 -6.11 8.38 -2.30
C PHE A 174 -6.76 9.66 -1.74
N THR A 175 -6.04 10.39 -0.87
CA THR A 175 -6.55 11.63 -0.29
C THR A 175 -6.90 12.67 -1.37
N LYS A 176 -6.02 12.88 -2.36
CA LYS A 176 -6.23 13.84 -3.46
C LYS A 176 -7.47 13.51 -4.28
N ILE A 177 -7.81 12.23 -4.44
CA ILE A 177 -9.04 11.79 -5.12
C ILE A 177 -10.25 12.02 -4.21
N MET A 178 -10.18 11.58 -2.95
CA MET A 178 -11.32 11.63 -2.04
C MET A 178 -11.76 13.04 -1.63
N VAL A 179 -10.87 14.05 -1.71
CA VAL A 179 -11.23 15.46 -1.46
C VAL A 179 -11.86 16.19 -2.66
N LYS A 180 -11.94 15.59 -3.86
CA LYS A 180 -12.56 16.22 -5.05
C LYS A 180 -14.05 16.51 -4.80
N ASP A 181 -14.58 17.61 -5.35
CA ASP A 181 -16.00 17.97 -5.23
C ASP A 181 -16.83 17.30 -6.34
N ILE A 182 -16.92 15.97 -6.28
CA ILE A 182 -17.65 15.10 -7.22
C ILE A 182 -18.40 14.00 -6.43
N PRO A 183 -19.41 13.31 -7.01
CA PRO A 183 -20.14 12.27 -6.29
C PRO A 183 -19.23 11.08 -5.92
N ILE A 184 -19.48 10.46 -4.76
CA ILE A 184 -18.59 9.44 -4.19
C ILE A 184 -18.30 8.27 -5.14
N SER A 185 -19.29 7.81 -5.91
CA SER A 185 -19.11 6.73 -6.89
C SER A 185 -18.08 7.05 -7.97
N TYR A 186 -17.95 8.31 -8.38
CA TYR A 186 -16.90 8.73 -9.32
C TYR A 186 -15.53 8.76 -8.65
N LYS A 187 -15.44 9.13 -7.37
CA LYS A 187 -14.17 9.06 -6.61
C LYS A 187 -13.69 7.63 -6.42
N GLU A 188 -14.61 6.71 -6.10
CA GLU A 188 -14.30 5.28 -5.98
C GLU A 188 -13.84 4.71 -7.33
N THR A 189 -14.52 5.05 -8.42
CA THR A 189 -14.16 4.61 -9.79
C THR A 189 -12.80 5.17 -10.22
N GLU A 190 -12.55 6.46 -9.96
CA GLU A 190 -11.28 7.11 -10.29
C GLU A 190 -10.11 6.55 -9.46
N PHE A 191 -10.32 6.28 -8.17
CA PHE A 191 -9.33 5.62 -7.33
C PHE A 191 -9.04 4.18 -7.78
N ALA A 192 -10.08 3.39 -8.06
CA ALA A 192 -9.92 2.03 -8.59
C ALA A 192 -9.19 2.01 -9.95
N LEU A 193 -9.42 3.03 -10.79
CA LEU A 193 -8.70 3.18 -12.06
C LEU A 193 -7.23 3.56 -11.85
N GLU A 194 -6.93 4.60 -11.05
CA GLU A 194 -5.54 5.00 -10.73
C GLU A 194 -4.76 3.86 -10.06
N ALA A 195 -5.41 3.04 -9.22
CA ALA A 195 -4.76 1.90 -8.54
C ALA A 195 -4.46 0.70 -9.46
N LEU A 196 -5.25 0.48 -10.51
CA LEU A 196 -5.17 -0.74 -11.32
C LEU A 196 -4.72 -0.51 -12.77
N MET A 197 -4.52 0.73 -13.20
CA MET A 197 -4.22 1.04 -14.61
C MET A 197 -2.93 0.38 -15.13
N GLU A 198 -1.92 0.18 -14.28
CA GLU A 198 -0.67 -0.48 -14.68
C GLU A 198 -0.67 -2.00 -14.53
N ILE A 199 -1.59 -2.56 -13.72
CA ILE A 199 -1.62 -3.99 -13.39
C ILE A 199 -1.67 -4.89 -14.65
N PRO A 200 -2.44 -4.58 -15.72
CA PRO A 200 -2.41 -5.37 -16.96
C PRO A 200 -1.06 -5.34 -17.70
N SER A 201 -0.39 -4.20 -17.73
CA SER A 201 0.93 -4.05 -18.35
C SER A 201 2.03 -4.72 -17.52
N GLN A 202 1.96 -4.58 -16.19
CA GLN A 202 2.84 -5.23 -15.23
C GLN A 202 2.74 -6.76 -15.35
N TYR A 203 1.52 -7.31 -15.30
CA TYR A 203 1.27 -8.73 -15.51
C TYR A 203 1.89 -9.23 -16.83
N LYS A 204 1.66 -8.52 -17.94
CA LYS A 204 2.25 -8.85 -19.25
C LYS A 204 3.78 -8.82 -19.23
N ALA A 205 4.40 -7.85 -18.56
CA ALA A 205 5.85 -7.78 -18.41
C ALA A 205 6.40 -9.00 -17.64
N THR A 206 5.74 -9.45 -16.57
CA THR A 206 6.17 -10.66 -15.83
C THR A 206 6.11 -11.93 -16.69
N MET A 207 5.17 -12.02 -17.64
CA MET A 207 5.13 -13.11 -18.63
C MET A 207 6.27 -13.02 -19.64
N GLU A 208 6.54 -11.83 -20.18
CA GLU A 208 7.60 -11.59 -21.17
C GLU A 208 9.00 -11.82 -20.60
N LEU A 209 9.20 -11.50 -19.32
CA LEU A 209 10.42 -11.73 -18.56
C LEU A 209 10.58 -13.16 -18.02
N GLN A 210 9.59 -14.04 -18.22
CA GLN A 210 9.59 -15.43 -17.72
C GLN A 210 9.79 -15.53 -16.20
N LEU A 211 9.16 -14.65 -15.43
CA LEU A 211 9.26 -14.64 -13.95
C LEU A 211 8.35 -15.67 -13.27
N PHE A 212 7.50 -16.36 -14.04
CA PHE A 212 6.76 -17.54 -13.59
C PHE A 212 7.67 -18.77 -13.62
N GLY A 213 7.69 -19.53 -12.53
CA GLY A 213 8.49 -20.76 -12.37
C GLY A 213 7.92 -21.99 -13.05
#